data_AF-A0A1U7N2A3-F1
#
_entry.id   AF-A0A1U7N2A3-F1
#
_cell.length_a   1.000
_cell.length_b   1.000
_cell.length_c   1.000
_cell.angle_alpha   90.00
_cell.angle_beta   90.00
_cell.angle_gamma   90.00
#
_symmetry.space_group_name_H-M   'P 1'
#
loop_
_entity.id
_entity.type
_entity.pdbx_description
1 polymer ?
#
loop_
_entity_poly.entity_id
_entity_poly.type
_entity_poly.pdbx_seq_one_letter_code
_entity_poly.pdbx_strand_id
1 'polypeptide(L)'
;MAILLNDEDRELKAAQDLNIRHQILTGEQVIKVPPNYDREFWGWYASFITFGKEHSFEVDNTLPSLEYPKPHKPVALWYSGWVESTYTLHKIEHLKPDLLSIDDYPVFSGPHRRVGQVHFLCAAVAAQLGYEKIYIGMERNDLFVCRNAVSHSFIERDPLFAQHWNKYCSGNEVISVCSHLHKEELIEYLHKNSIPFDGSCDNSNKGWCRDCFKCFEAFYSAKVNNIDLGFKLTRSVFRNLYEQEYMTYVHSRFKENPYNALQYFMRLQISYGLDFSMEDDCELE
;
A
#
# COMPACT_ATOMS: atom_id res chain seq x y z
N MET A 1 -3.77 20.36 -14.08
CA MET A 1 -3.53 21.20 -12.90
C MET A 1 -2.88 20.31 -11.86
N ALA A 2 -1.59 20.49 -11.57
CA ALA A 2 -0.93 19.68 -10.55
C ALA A 2 -1.50 20.08 -9.19
N ILE A 3 -2.12 19.14 -8.48
CA ILE A 3 -2.56 19.38 -7.10
C ILE A 3 -1.27 19.40 -6.27
N LEU A 4 -0.87 20.57 -5.81
CA LEU A 4 0.42 20.74 -5.14
C LEU A 4 0.37 20.43 -3.65
N LEU A 5 -0.74 19.94 -3.08
CA LEU A 5 -0.99 19.72 -1.64
C LEU A 5 0.07 20.35 -0.71
N ASN A 6 0.21 21.67 -0.78
CA ASN A 6 1.11 22.48 0.03
C ASN A 6 0.29 23.37 0.97
N ASP A 7 0.93 24.22 1.78
CA ASP A 7 0.24 25.08 2.75
C ASP A 7 -0.78 26.04 2.12
N GLU A 8 -0.74 26.27 0.80
CA GLU A 8 -1.70 27.07 0.04
C GLU A 8 -2.96 26.27 -0.35
N ASP A 9 -2.92 24.94 -0.28
CA ASP A 9 -4.02 24.04 -0.63
C ASP A 9 -4.97 23.72 0.54
N ARG A 10 -4.97 24.54 1.60
CA ARG A 10 -5.89 24.38 2.76
C ARG A 10 -7.37 24.40 2.39
N GLU A 11 -7.69 24.88 1.19
CA GLU A 11 -9.03 24.91 0.60
C GLU A 11 -9.43 23.60 -0.09
N LEU A 12 -8.53 22.60 -0.16
CA LEU A 12 -8.82 21.29 -0.75
C LEU A 12 -9.19 20.27 0.31
N LYS A 13 -10.24 19.50 0.04
CA LYS A 13 -10.68 18.43 0.91
C LYS A 13 -9.58 17.38 1.13
N ALA A 14 -8.84 17.01 0.09
CA ALA A 14 -7.71 16.09 0.23
C ALA A 14 -6.63 16.61 1.20
N ALA A 15 -6.30 17.90 1.19
CA ALA A 15 -5.31 18.46 2.12
C ALA A 15 -5.78 18.37 3.58
N GLN A 16 -7.05 18.68 3.81
CA GLN A 16 -7.68 18.56 5.13
C GLN A 16 -7.66 17.11 5.64
N ASP A 17 -8.05 16.14 4.80
CA ASP A 17 -8.06 14.73 5.17
C ASP A 17 -6.64 14.20 5.43
N LEU A 18 -5.65 14.62 4.62
CA LEU A 18 -4.25 14.26 4.82
C LEU A 18 -3.67 14.84 6.12
N ASN A 19 -4.12 16.03 6.55
CA ASN A 19 -3.75 16.62 7.83
C ASN A 19 -4.37 15.88 9.02
N ILE A 20 -5.65 15.48 8.94
CA ILE A 20 -6.29 14.66 9.98
C ILE A 20 -5.56 13.31 10.09
N ARG A 21 -5.32 12.65 8.95
CA ARG A 21 -4.53 11.42 8.87
C ARG A 21 -3.14 11.59 9.47
N HIS A 22 -2.45 12.70 9.20
CA HIS A 22 -1.12 12.96 9.75
C HIS A 22 -1.16 13.03 11.27
N GLN A 23 -2.05 13.84 11.85
CA GLN A 23 -2.21 13.97 13.32
C GLN A 23 -2.47 12.62 14.00
N ILE A 24 -3.32 11.78 13.38
CA ILE A 24 -3.61 10.42 13.89
C ILE A 24 -2.35 9.54 13.85
N LEU A 25 -1.65 9.50 12.72
CA LEU A 25 -0.48 8.64 12.53
C LEU A 25 0.74 9.09 13.34
N THR A 26 0.87 10.38 13.66
CA THR A 26 1.91 10.91 14.56
C THR A 26 1.54 10.78 16.04
N GLY A 27 0.34 10.28 16.36
CA GLY A 27 -0.08 9.97 17.72
C GLY A 27 -0.52 11.19 18.54
N GLU A 28 -1.01 12.23 17.89
CA GLU A 28 -1.57 13.39 18.59
C GLU A 28 -2.79 12.99 19.44
N GLN A 29 -2.86 13.49 20.67
CA GLN A 29 -3.94 13.17 21.60
C GLN A 29 -5.25 13.89 21.25
N VAL A 30 -5.12 15.08 20.68
CA VAL A 30 -6.22 15.94 20.24
C VAL A 30 -6.11 16.11 18.74
N ILE A 31 -7.10 15.62 18.01
CA ILE A 31 -7.16 15.69 16.55
C ILE A 31 -8.07 16.85 16.16
N LYS A 32 -7.52 17.84 15.46
CA LYS A 32 -8.28 18.98 14.96
C LYS A 32 -9.04 18.61 13.70
N VAL A 33 -10.35 18.85 13.71
CA VAL A 33 -11.28 18.50 12.63
C VAL A 33 -12.22 19.66 12.31
N PRO A 34 -12.76 19.76 11.08
CA PRO A 34 -13.76 20.78 10.76
C PRO A 34 -15.11 20.51 11.44
N PRO A 35 -16.03 21.51 11.47
CA PRO A 35 -17.35 21.36 12.08
C PRO A 35 -18.19 20.18 11.58
N ASN A 36 -18.13 19.88 10.27
CA ASN A 36 -18.92 18.82 9.64
C ASN A 36 -18.06 17.60 9.25
N TYR A 37 -17.04 17.26 10.03
CA TYR A 37 -16.24 16.08 9.76
C TYR A 37 -17.04 14.78 9.88
N ASP A 38 -16.65 13.77 9.12
CA ASP A 38 -17.22 12.42 9.27
C ASP A 38 -16.63 11.73 10.50
N ARG A 39 -17.38 11.78 11.59
CA ARG A 39 -16.99 11.18 12.87
C ARG A 39 -16.89 9.65 12.80
N GLU A 40 -17.70 9.00 11.98
CA GLU A 40 -17.70 7.54 11.88
C GLU A 40 -16.41 7.06 11.23
N PHE A 41 -16.06 7.63 10.07
CA PHE A 41 -14.85 7.29 9.33
C PHE A 41 -13.58 7.62 10.14
N TRP A 42 -13.45 8.86 10.62
CA TRP A 42 -12.25 9.27 11.33
C TRP A 42 -12.13 8.62 12.71
N GLY A 43 -13.25 8.37 13.39
CA GLY A 43 -13.26 7.63 14.65
C GLY A 43 -12.84 6.17 14.47
N TRP A 44 -13.35 5.50 13.43
CA TRP A 44 -12.92 4.14 13.06
C TRP A 44 -11.43 4.11 12.71
N TYR A 45 -10.97 5.04 11.85
CA TYR A 45 -9.58 5.09 11.40
C TYR A 45 -8.62 5.31 12.58
N ALA A 46 -8.90 6.31 13.43
CA ALA A 46 -8.11 6.58 14.63
C ALA A 46 -8.08 5.40 15.59
N SER A 47 -9.24 4.81 15.86
CA SER A 47 -9.37 3.61 16.70
C SER A 47 -8.56 2.43 16.16
N PHE A 48 -8.54 2.23 14.83
CA PHE A 48 -7.74 1.16 14.25
C PHE A 48 -6.24 1.42 14.44
N ILE A 49 -5.76 2.62 14.11
CA ILE A 49 -4.35 2.99 14.23
C ILE A 49 -3.83 2.86 15.67
N THR A 50 -4.69 3.10 16.66
CA THR A 50 -4.28 3.12 18.08
C THR A 50 -4.85 2.00 18.93
N PHE A 51 -5.39 0.94 18.31
CA PHE A 51 -5.96 -0.25 18.96
C PHE A 51 -7.07 0.03 19.95
N GLY A 52 -8.03 0.86 19.54
CA GLY A 52 -9.17 1.22 20.36
C GLY A 52 -8.83 2.19 21.49
N LYS A 53 -7.62 2.78 21.50
CA LYS A 53 -7.38 3.96 22.33
C LYS A 53 -8.22 5.11 21.77
N GLU A 54 -8.93 5.77 22.66
CA GLU A 54 -9.75 6.91 22.28
C GLU A 54 -8.87 8.11 21.93
N HIS A 55 -9.18 8.75 20.80
CA HIS A 55 -8.69 10.09 20.48
C HIS A 55 -9.78 11.10 20.79
N SER A 56 -9.37 12.27 21.27
CA SER A 56 -10.26 13.41 21.37
C SER A 56 -10.27 14.16 20.03
N PHE A 57 -11.46 14.40 19.49
CA PHE A 57 -11.66 15.22 18.29
C PHE A 57 -12.11 16.61 18.71
N GLU A 58 -11.30 17.63 18.41
CA GLU A 58 -11.61 19.03 18.68
C GLU A 58 -12.08 19.71 17.38
N VAL A 59 -13.28 20.27 17.41
CA VAL A 59 -13.82 21.02 16.28
C VAL A 59 -13.13 22.37 16.19
N ASP A 60 -12.35 22.58 15.14
CA ASP A 60 -11.74 23.85 14.80
C ASP A 60 -12.66 24.63 13.84
N ASN A 61 -13.39 25.60 14.40
CA ASN A 61 -14.32 26.45 13.62
C ASN A 61 -13.62 27.38 12.63
N THR A 62 -12.28 27.46 12.63
CA THR A 62 -11.52 28.21 11.62
C THR A 62 -11.30 27.41 10.34
N LEU A 63 -11.49 26.08 10.38
CA LEU A 63 -11.36 25.21 9.22
C LEU A 63 -12.65 25.20 8.39
N PRO A 64 -12.57 25.38 7.06
CA PRO A 64 -13.73 25.25 6.21
C PRO A 64 -14.26 23.81 6.21
N SER A 65 -15.58 23.67 6.07
CA SER A 65 -16.21 22.38 5.77
C SER A 65 -16.13 22.14 4.28
N LEU A 66 -15.19 21.29 3.86
CA LEU A 66 -14.92 20.98 2.46
C LEU A 66 -15.48 19.61 2.10
N GLU A 67 -15.88 19.47 0.84
CA GLU A 67 -16.29 18.20 0.24
C GLU A 67 -15.38 17.87 -0.94
N TYR A 68 -15.24 16.58 -1.25
CA TYR A 68 -14.62 16.19 -2.51
C TYR A 68 -15.49 16.68 -3.67
N PRO A 69 -14.87 17.06 -4.81
CA PRO A 69 -15.65 17.46 -5.98
C PRO A 69 -16.52 16.31 -6.46
N LYS A 70 -17.72 16.63 -6.93
CA LYS A 70 -18.57 15.63 -7.58
C LYS A 70 -17.80 14.94 -8.72
N PRO A 71 -17.97 13.62 -8.89
CA PRO A 71 -17.31 12.90 -9.96
C PRO A 71 -17.62 13.53 -11.33
N HIS A 72 -16.57 13.80 -12.08
CA HIS A 72 -16.65 14.32 -13.45
C HIS A 72 -15.68 13.60 -14.40
N LYS A 73 -14.90 12.66 -13.87
CA LYS A 73 -14.06 11.73 -14.61
C LYS A 73 -14.47 10.29 -14.26
N PRO A 74 -14.45 9.36 -15.23
CA PRO A 74 -15.04 8.05 -15.02
C PRO A 74 -14.14 7.12 -14.19
N VAL A 75 -12.95 6.79 -14.69
CA VAL A 75 -12.11 5.73 -14.11
C VAL A 75 -10.65 6.15 -14.13
N ALA A 76 -9.96 5.96 -13.00
CA ALA A 76 -8.51 6.06 -12.89
C ALA A 76 -7.90 4.76 -12.37
N LEU A 77 -6.64 4.51 -12.74
CA LEU A 77 -5.77 3.49 -12.16
C LEU A 77 -4.47 4.13 -11.71
N TRP A 78 -4.09 3.92 -10.45
CA TRP A 78 -2.73 4.19 -9.99
C TRP A 78 -1.78 3.12 -10.55
N TYR A 79 -1.00 3.50 -11.56
CA TYR A 79 -0.20 2.58 -12.36
C TYR A 79 1.30 2.80 -12.14
N SER A 80 2.00 1.76 -11.70
CA SER A 80 3.45 1.77 -11.51
C SER A 80 4.21 0.87 -12.48
N GLY A 81 3.49 0.09 -13.30
CA GLY A 81 4.09 -0.96 -14.14
C GLY A 81 4.42 -2.25 -13.38
N TRP A 82 4.28 -2.27 -12.06
CA TRP A 82 4.54 -3.45 -11.22
C TRP A 82 3.39 -4.45 -11.27
N VAL A 83 3.67 -5.68 -10.84
CA VAL A 83 2.78 -6.86 -10.82
C VAL A 83 1.31 -6.51 -10.57
N GLU A 84 1.00 -5.86 -9.44
CA GLU A 84 -0.37 -5.61 -9.02
C GLU A 84 -1.07 -4.59 -9.93
N SER A 85 -0.36 -3.53 -10.32
CA SER A 85 -0.91 -2.48 -11.19
C SER A 85 -1.05 -2.95 -12.64
N THR A 86 -0.14 -3.80 -13.12
CA THR A 86 -0.19 -4.41 -14.46
C THR A 86 -1.31 -5.43 -14.56
N TYR A 87 -1.45 -6.29 -13.54
CA TYR A 87 -2.60 -7.18 -13.45
C TYR A 87 -3.92 -6.39 -13.44
N THR A 88 -3.99 -5.35 -12.60
CA THR A 88 -5.18 -4.51 -12.49
C THR A 88 -5.52 -3.86 -13.82
N LEU A 89 -4.54 -3.23 -14.50
CA LEU A 89 -4.73 -2.61 -15.82
C LEU A 89 -5.32 -3.60 -16.80
N HIS A 90 -4.73 -4.79 -16.91
CA HIS A 90 -5.22 -5.80 -17.83
C HIS A 90 -6.66 -6.25 -17.53
N LYS A 91 -7.07 -6.31 -16.26
CA LYS A 91 -8.46 -6.64 -15.90
C LYS A 91 -9.45 -5.54 -16.24
N ILE A 92 -9.04 -4.28 -16.22
CA ILE A 92 -9.94 -3.13 -16.37
C ILE A 92 -9.70 -2.35 -17.67
N GLU A 93 -8.84 -2.82 -18.57
CA GLU A 93 -8.46 -2.12 -19.81
C GLU A 93 -9.67 -1.75 -20.67
N HIS A 94 -10.70 -2.58 -20.66
CA HIS A 94 -11.97 -2.37 -21.36
C HIS A 94 -12.74 -1.12 -20.87
N LEU A 95 -12.47 -0.67 -19.64
CA LEU A 95 -13.00 0.57 -19.07
C LEU A 95 -12.21 1.82 -19.50
N LYS A 96 -11.04 1.64 -20.14
CA LYS A 96 -10.12 2.70 -20.57
C LYS A 96 -9.76 3.67 -19.43
N PRO A 97 -9.12 3.19 -18.35
CA PRO A 97 -8.79 4.03 -17.20
C PRO A 97 -7.74 5.10 -17.56
N ASP A 98 -7.85 6.28 -16.96
CA ASP A 98 -6.75 7.23 -16.91
C ASP A 98 -5.64 6.66 -16.00
N LEU A 99 -4.41 6.57 -16.52
CA LEU A 99 -3.27 6.07 -15.75
C LEU A 99 -2.65 7.21 -14.96
N LEU A 100 -2.68 7.11 -13.64
CA LEU A 100 -2.06 8.06 -12.71
C LEU A 100 -0.72 7.49 -12.23
N SER A 101 0.35 8.28 -12.29
CA SER A 101 1.62 7.96 -11.64
C SER A 101 1.77 8.75 -10.35
N ILE A 102 2.32 8.13 -9.30
CA ILE A 102 2.63 8.83 -8.05
C ILE A 102 3.70 9.91 -8.25
N ASP A 103 4.56 9.75 -9.26
CA ASP A 103 5.64 10.70 -9.57
C ASP A 103 5.11 12.05 -10.08
N ASP A 104 3.87 12.08 -10.58
CA ASP A 104 3.23 13.30 -11.09
C ASP A 104 2.74 14.23 -9.96
N TYR A 105 2.82 13.80 -8.70
CA TYR A 105 2.18 14.45 -7.57
C TYR A 105 3.16 14.63 -6.39
N PRO A 106 3.55 15.88 -6.04
CA PRO A 106 4.54 16.12 -4.99
C PRO A 106 4.19 15.55 -3.61
N VAL A 107 2.89 15.42 -3.27
CA VAL A 107 2.43 14.84 -2.00
C VAL A 107 3.01 13.45 -1.73
N PHE A 108 3.30 12.67 -2.78
CA PHE A 108 3.87 11.32 -2.67
C PHE A 108 5.36 11.32 -2.31
N SER A 109 6.02 12.47 -2.33
CA SER A 109 7.40 12.66 -1.82
C SER A 109 7.45 13.41 -0.48
N GLY A 110 6.30 13.98 -0.07
CA GLY A 110 6.16 14.87 1.07
C GLY A 110 5.98 14.18 2.43
N PRO A 111 5.71 14.96 3.49
CA PRO A 111 5.58 14.45 4.86
C PRO A 111 4.44 13.43 5.01
N HIS A 112 3.33 13.59 4.29
CA HIS A 112 2.20 12.65 4.35
C HIS A 112 2.55 11.24 3.85
N ARG A 113 3.48 11.10 2.90
CA ARG A 113 3.99 9.79 2.47
C ARG A 113 4.80 9.09 3.56
N ARG A 114 5.49 9.84 4.42
CA ARG A 114 6.42 9.30 5.42
C ARG A 114 5.72 8.72 6.65
N VAL A 115 4.52 9.20 6.96
CA VAL A 115 3.80 8.82 8.19
C VAL A 115 2.81 7.68 8.00
N GLY A 116 2.50 7.27 6.75
CA GLY A 116 1.62 6.14 6.49
C GLY A 116 1.79 5.56 5.09
N GLN A 117 0.83 4.75 4.63
CA GLN A 117 0.91 4.06 3.36
C GLN A 117 0.50 4.96 2.18
N VAL A 118 0.79 4.47 0.97
CA VAL A 118 0.49 5.21 -0.26
C VAL A 118 -1.00 5.19 -0.62
N HIS A 119 -1.73 4.19 -0.16
CA HIS A 119 -3.11 3.90 -0.57
C HIS A 119 -4.10 5.00 -0.16
N PHE A 120 -3.95 5.59 1.02
CA PHE A 120 -4.78 6.75 1.39
C PHE A 120 -4.50 7.96 0.50
N LEU A 121 -3.22 8.22 0.17
CA LEU A 121 -2.86 9.32 -0.73
C LEU A 121 -3.47 9.09 -2.12
N CYS A 122 -3.38 7.85 -2.64
CA CYS A 122 -4.01 7.47 -3.90
C CYS A 122 -5.51 7.74 -3.90
N ALA A 123 -6.22 7.37 -2.82
CA ALA A 123 -7.65 7.59 -2.68
C ALA A 123 -7.99 9.09 -2.63
N ALA A 124 -7.34 9.85 -1.74
CA ALA A 124 -7.61 11.28 -1.55
C ALA A 124 -7.28 12.11 -2.79
N VAL A 125 -6.14 11.86 -3.43
CA VAL A 125 -5.73 12.60 -4.64
C VAL A 125 -6.67 12.30 -5.81
N ALA A 126 -7.00 11.03 -6.06
CA ALA A 126 -7.89 10.69 -7.17
C ALA A 126 -9.34 11.16 -6.93
N ALA A 127 -9.83 11.14 -5.69
CA ALA A 127 -11.12 11.74 -5.33
C ALA A 127 -11.10 13.26 -5.55
N GLN A 128 -10.02 13.94 -5.16
CA GLN A 128 -9.86 15.38 -5.39
C GLN A 128 -9.74 15.75 -6.88
N LEU A 129 -9.26 14.83 -7.72
CA LEU A 129 -9.28 14.96 -9.17
C LEU A 129 -10.65 14.66 -9.80
N GLY A 130 -11.61 14.17 -9.01
CA GLY A 130 -13.00 13.91 -9.40
C GLY A 130 -13.22 12.62 -10.18
N TYR A 131 -12.40 11.59 -9.94
CA TYR A 131 -12.63 10.25 -10.50
C TYR A 131 -13.71 9.49 -9.73
N GLU A 132 -14.71 8.97 -10.44
CA GLU A 132 -15.78 8.15 -9.86
C GLU A 132 -15.26 6.81 -9.35
N LYS A 133 -14.43 6.13 -10.15
CA LYS A 133 -13.81 4.84 -9.80
C LYS A 133 -12.30 4.93 -9.78
N ILE A 134 -11.70 4.57 -8.65
CA ILE A 134 -10.28 4.68 -8.35
C ILE A 134 -9.73 3.28 -8.13
N TYR A 135 -9.06 2.74 -9.16
CA TYR A 135 -8.44 1.43 -9.08
C TYR A 135 -7.04 1.53 -8.49
N ILE A 136 -6.73 0.63 -7.55
CA ILE A 136 -5.41 0.49 -6.95
C ILE A 136 -5.03 -1.00 -6.94
N GLY A 137 -3.81 -1.31 -7.39
CA GLY A 137 -3.26 -2.65 -7.34
C GLY A 137 -2.90 -3.03 -5.91
N MET A 138 -3.85 -3.63 -5.18
CA MET A 138 -3.69 -4.06 -3.80
C MET A 138 -3.95 -5.56 -3.71
N GLU A 139 -2.91 -6.35 -3.64
CA GLU A 139 -2.99 -7.80 -3.50
C GLU A 139 -3.27 -8.23 -2.05
N ARG A 140 -3.78 -9.44 -1.89
CA ARG A 140 -3.98 -10.08 -0.59
C ARG A 140 -2.63 -10.38 0.05
N ASN A 141 -2.36 -9.69 1.15
CA ASN A 141 -1.14 -9.89 1.91
C ASN A 141 -1.43 -10.56 3.25
N ASP A 142 -1.44 -11.89 3.27
CA ASP A 142 -1.64 -12.70 4.48
C ASP A 142 -0.35 -12.78 5.32
N LEU A 143 0.16 -11.63 5.72
CA LEU A 143 1.25 -11.58 6.69
C LEU A 143 0.66 -11.78 8.09
N PHE A 144 1.25 -12.69 8.87
CA PHE A 144 1.05 -12.83 10.32
C PHE A 144 1.56 -11.61 11.09
N VAL A 145 1.02 -10.42 10.81
CA VAL A 145 1.50 -9.21 11.46
C VAL A 145 1.15 -9.32 12.94
N CYS A 146 2.17 -9.38 13.81
CA CYS A 146 1.95 -9.25 15.23
C CYS A 146 1.21 -7.93 15.48
N ARG A 147 0.26 -7.92 16.45
CA ARG A 147 -0.49 -6.74 16.91
C ARG A 147 0.38 -5.68 17.61
N ASN A 148 1.61 -5.48 17.16
CA ASN A 148 2.51 -4.42 17.59
C ASN A 148 2.66 -3.37 16.47
N ALA A 149 3.27 -2.24 16.82
CA ALA A 149 3.44 -0.97 16.09
C ALA A 149 3.50 -1.01 14.54
N VAL A 150 4.09 -2.06 13.97
CA VAL A 150 4.26 -2.24 12.53
C VAL A 150 2.92 -2.52 11.82
N SER A 151 1.98 -3.21 12.47
CA SER A 151 0.62 -3.48 11.93
C SER A 151 -0.23 -2.23 11.70
N HIS A 152 0.06 -1.12 12.39
CA HIS A 152 -0.84 0.05 12.43
C HIS A 152 -0.84 0.78 11.11
N SER A 153 0.30 0.83 10.42
CA SER A 153 0.40 1.53 9.15
C SER A 153 -0.32 0.79 8.02
N PHE A 154 -0.65 -0.50 8.16
CA PHE A 154 -1.17 -1.30 7.04
C PHE A 154 -2.69 -1.21 6.81
N ILE A 155 -3.45 -0.49 7.65
CA ILE A 155 -4.92 -0.40 7.49
C ILE A 155 -5.32 0.10 6.11
N GLU A 156 -4.57 1.05 5.56
CA GLU A 156 -4.84 1.61 4.24
C GLU A 156 -4.65 0.59 3.10
N ARG A 157 -3.95 -0.51 3.38
CA ARG A 157 -3.78 -1.64 2.46
C ARG A 157 -4.84 -2.73 2.69
N ASP A 158 -5.56 -2.70 3.80
CA ASP A 158 -6.56 -3.69 4.17
C ASP A 158 -7.87 -3.47 3.38
N PRO A 159 -8.59 -4.54 2.97
CA PRO A 159 -9.90 -4.40 2.31
C PRO A 159 -10.92 -3.57 3.11
N LEU A 160 -10.84 -3.53 4.43
CA LEU A 160 -11.68 -2.70 5.28
C LEU A 160 -11.51 -1.22 4.99
N PHE A 161 -10.31 -0.75 4.63
CA PHE A 161 -10.10 0.64 4.26
C PHE A 161 -10.94 1.05 3.06
N ALA A 162 -10.93 0.26 1.98
CA ALA A 162 -11.77 0.54 0.81
C ALA A 162 -13.27 0.56 1.19
N GLN A 163 -13.72 -0.36 2.05
CA GLN A 163 -15.12 -0.38 2.50
C GLN A 163 -15.51 0.87 3.29
N HIS A 164 -14.68 1.30 4.24
CA HIS A 164 -14.95 2.49 5.04
C HIS A 164 -14.78 3.77 4.23
N TRP A 165 -13.78 3.83 3.34
CA TRP A 165 -13.60 4.92 2.40
C TRP A 165 -14.82 5.08 1.49
N ASN A 166 -15.34 4.00 0.92
CA ASN A 166 -16.48 4.07 0.00
C ASN A 166 -17.80 4.47 0.70
N LYS A 167 -17.89 4.33 2.03
CA LYS A 167 -18.99 4.90 2.81
C LYS A 167 -18.79 6.40 3.04
N TYR A 168 -17.57 6.78 3.40
CA TYR A 168 -17.17 8.17 3.66
C TYR A 168 -17.23 9.06 2.41
N CYS A 169 -16.76 8.56 1.28
CA CYS A 169 -16.65 9.27 0.00
C CYS A 169 -17.36 8.46 -1.10
N SER A 170 -18.68 8.29 -0.97
CA SER A 170 -19.48 7.41 -1.83
C SER A 170 -19.53 7.79 -3.30
N GLY A 171 -19.16 9.03 -3.66
CA GLY A 171 -19.01 9.44 -5.05
C GLY A 171 -17.69 8.97 -5.70
N ASN A 172 -16.64 8.71 -4.92
CA ASN A 172 -15.29 8.43 -5.42
C ASN A 172 -14.79 7.11 -4.84
N GLU A 173 -15.21 6.01 -5.45
CA GLU A 173 -15.02 4.66 -4.95
C GLU A 173 -13.59 4.15 -5.17
N VAL A 174 -12.97 3.60 -4.14
CA VAL A 174 -11.71 2.86 -4.20
C VAL A 174 -11.99 1.38 -4.43
N ILE A 175 -11.31 0.80 -5.42
CA ILE A 175 -11.51 -0.58 -5.87
C ILE A 175 -10.15 -1.27 -6.04
N SER A 176 -10.01 -2.47 -5.50
CA SER A 176 -8.93 -3.39 -5.86
C SER A 176 -9.51 -4.66 -6.45
N VAL A 177 -9.12 -4.97 -7.69
CA VAL A 177 -9.52 -6.20 -8.40
C VAL A 177 -8.68 -7.42 -8.01
N CYS A 178 -7.57 -7.21 -7.32
CA CYS A 178 -6.64 -8.26 -6.89
C CYS A 178 -6.61 -8.48 -5.37
N SER A 179 -7.52 -7.85 -4.62
CA SER A 179 -7.56 -7.92 -3.14
C SER A 179 -7.76 -9.31 -2.54
N HIS A 180 -8.15 -10.29 -3.35
CA HIS A 180 -8.36 -11.68 -2.96
C HIS A 180 -7.22 -12.61 -3.40
N LEU A 181 -6.27 -12.11 -4.20
CA LEU A 181 -5.19 -12.88 -4.81
C LEU A 181 -3.86 -12.55 -4.14
N HIS A 182 -3.04 -13.56 -3.92
CA HIS A 182 -1.65 -13.38 -3.52
C HIS A 182 -0.75 -13.01 -4.69
N LYS A 183 0.43 -12.46 -4.40
CA LYS A 183 1.37 -12.00 -5.43
C LYS A 183 1.81 -13.11 -6.37
N GLU A 184 1.99 -14.33 -5.88
CA GLU A 184 2.32 -15.49 -6.71
C GLU A 184 1.21 -15.81 -7.74
N GLU A 185 -0.06 -15.64 -7.40
CA GLU A 185 -1.19 -15.86 -8.33
C GLU A 185 -1.23 -14.77 -9.41
N LEU A 186 -0.88 -13.54 -9.04
CA LEU A 186 -0.78 -12.43 -9.99
C LEU A 186 0.36 -12.64 -10.98
N ILE A 187 1.55 -13.03 -10.50
CA ILE A 187 2.71 -13.32 -11.36
C ILE A 187 2.41 -14.51 -12.27
N GLU A 188 1.82 -15.57 -11.74
CA GLU A 188 1.42 -16.73 -12.54
C GLU A 188 0.46 -16.33 -13.66
N TYR A 189 -0.55 -15.51 -13.35
CA TYR A 189 -1.49 -14.99 -14.34
C TYR A 189 -0.78 -14.18 -15.43
N LEU A 190 0.05 -13.21 -15.06
CA LEU A 190 0.76 -12.35 -16.01
C LEU A 190 1.67 -13.17 -16.92
N HIS A 191 2.39 -14.14 -16.34
CA HIS A 191 3.27 -15.04 -17.09
C HIS A 191 2.50 -15.92 -18.08
N LYS A 192 1.42 -16.60 -17.64
CA LYS A 192 0.58 -17.45 -18.49
C LYS A 192 -0.01 -16.70 -19.69
N ASN A 193 -0.27 -15.40 -19.52
CA ASN A 193 -0.83 -14.55 -20.57
C ASN A 193 0.24 -13.76 -21.35
N SER A 194 1.54 -14.01 -21.10
CA SER A 194 2.66 -13.31 -21.75
C SER A 194 2.57 -11.78 -21.60
N ILE A 195 2.08 -11.30 -20.45
CA ILE A 195 1.94 -9.88 -20.17
C ILE A 195 3.22 -9.40 -19.47
N PRO A 196 4.01 -8.51 -20.08
CA PRO A 196 5.20 -7.98 -19.45
C PRO A 196 4.83 -7.04 -18.30
N PHE A 197 5.64 -7.06 -17.24
CA PHE A 197 5.57 -6.12 -16.14
C PHE A 197 6.96 -5.64 -15.76
N ASP A 198 7.05 -4.42 -15.24
CA ASP A 198 8.28 -3.86 -14.71
C ASP A 198 8.55 -4.39 -13.31
N GLY A 199 9.83 -4.54 -12.96
CA GLY A 199 10.22 -5.08 -11.66
C GLY A 199 9.78 -4.22 -10.47
N SER A 200 9.29 -4.86 -9.41
CA SER A 200 8.94 -4.21 -8.14
C SER A 200 10.21 -3.98 -7.32
N CYS A 201 10.74 -2.75 -7.32
CA CYS A 201 11.98 -2.43 -6.65
C CYS A 201 11.90 -1.10 -5.88
N ASP A 202 12.34 -1.12 -4.62
CA ASP A 202 12.37 0.08 -3.76
C ASP A 202 13.55 1.01 -4.08
N ASN A 203 14.62 0.45 -4.66
CA ASN A 203 15.91 1.13 -4.82
C ASN A 203 16.27 1.49 -6.27
N SER A 204 15.39 1.19 -7.24
CA SER A 204 15.66 1.51 -8.64
C SER A 204 14.40 1.95 -9.36
N ASN A 205 14.53 2.99 -10.19
CA ASN A 205 13.41 3.48 -11.01
C ASN A 205 13.09 2.52 -12.17
N LYS A 206 14.01 1.60 -12.50
CA LYS A 206 13.82 0.51 -13.48
C LYS A 206 14.71 -0.69 -13.13
N GLY A 207 14.11 -1.88 -13.09
CA GLY A 207 14.81 -3.15 -12.90
C GLY A 207 14.76 -3.68 -11.46
N TRP A 208 15.61 -4.67 -11.19
CA TRP A 208 15.69 -5.36 -9.90
C TRP A 208 17.00 -4.95 -9.20
N CYS A 209 16.92 -4.29 -8.03
CA CYS A 209 18.12 -4.05 -7.21
C CYS A 209 18.61 -5.31 -6.51
N ARG A 210 17.79 -6.37 -6.47
CA ARG A 210 18.09 -7.71 -5.92
C ARG A 210 18.29 -7.78 -4.41
N ASP A 211 18.31 -6.63 -3.73
CA ASP A 211 18.68 -6.51 -2.31
C ASP A 211 17.58 -5.87 -1.43
N CYS A 212 16.41 -5.53 -2.00
CA CYS A 212 15.29 -4.96 -1.25
C CYS A 212 14.16 -5.98 -1.01
N PHE A 213 13.26 -5.66 -0.07
CA PHE A 213 12.11 -6.49 0.25
C PHE A 213 11.21 -6.74 -0.96
N LYS A 214 10.97 -5.73 -1.81
CA LYS A 214 10.16 -5.94 -3.02
C LYS A 214 10.78 -6.88 -4.05
N CYS A 215 12.12 -6.89 -4.18
CA CYS A 215 12.81 -7.88 -5.00
C CYS A 215 12.71 -9.28 -4.38
N PHE A 216 12.89 -9.40 -3.05
CA PHE A 216 12.71 -10.65 -2.31
C PHE A 216 11.30 -11.22 -2.47
N GLU A 217 10.28 -10.39 -2.27
CA GLU A 217 8.85 -10.73 -2.39
C GLU A 217 8.52 -11.22 -3.80
N ALA A 218 8.92 -10.48 -4.83
CA ALA A 218 8.67 -10.86 -6.23
C ALA A 218 9.43 -12.14 -6.64
N PHE A 219 10.69 -12.29 -6.24
CA PHE A 219 11.50 -13.46 -6.55
C PHE A 219 10.86 -14.74 -6.02
N TYR A 220 10.53 -14.79 -4.72
CA TYR A 220 9.94 -15.99 -4.13
C TYR A 220 8.49 -16.23 -4.56
N SER A 221 7.73 -15.17 -4.88
CA SER A 221 6.41 -15.31 -5.52
C SER A 221 6.49 -16.02 -6.87
N ALA A 222 7.53 -15.73 -7.65
CA ALA A 222 7.73 -16.34 -8.96
C ALA A 222 8.28 -17.76 -8.82
N LYS A 223 9.21 -17.97 -7.87
CA LYS A 223 9.83 -19.28 -7.59
C LYS A 223 8.80 -20.35 -7.25
N VAL A 224 7.78 -20.07 -6.44
CA VAL A 224 6.73 -21.06 -6.12
C VAL A 224 5.96 -21.55 -7.34
N ASN A 225 5.95 -20.79 -8.43
CA ASN A 225 5.34 -21.16 -9.71
C ASN A 225 6.36 -21.60 -10.77
N ASN A 226 7.63 -21.79 -10.41
CA ASN A 226 8.73 -22.08 -11.33
C ASN A 226 8.89 -21.04 -12.45
N ILE A 227 8.62 -19.76 -12.15
CA ILE A 227 8.75 -18.66 -13.11
C ILE A 227 10.09 -17.97 -12.89
N ASP A 228 10.89 -17.89 -13.96
CA ASP A 228 12.14 -17.14 -13.95
C ASP A 228 11.89 -15.66 -14.31
N LEU A 229 12.18 -14.76 -13.37
CA LEU A 229 12.09 -13.32 -13.56
C LEU A 229 13.37 -12.70 -14.17
N GLY A 230 14.37 -13.52 -14.51
CA GLY A 230 15.61 -13.09 -15.14
C GLY A 230 16.60 -12.44 -14.17
N PHE A 231 16.49 -12.71 -12.87
CA PHE A 231 17.44 -12.25 -11.87
C PHE A 231 17.56 -13.23 -10.69
N LYS A 232 18.71 -13.20 -10.02
CA LYS A 232 18.92 -13.83 -8.71
C LYS A 232 19.03 -12.77 -7.64
N LEU A 233 18.77 -13.16 -6.40
CA LEU A 233 18.93 -12.30 -5.23
C LEU A 233 20.40 -12.16 -4.86
N THR A 234 20.75 -11.10 -4.14
CA THR A 234 22.04 -11.01 -3.46
C THR A 234 22.02 -11.96 -2.25
N ARG A 235 23.18 -12.55 -1.88
CA ARG A 235 23.25 -13.35 -0.64
C ARG A 235 22.87 -12.54 0.62
N SER A 236 23.18 -11.25 0.60
CA SER A 236 22.87 -10.32 1.68
C SER A 236 21.38 -10.21 1.95
N VAL A 237 20.51 -10.27 0.94
CA VAL A 237 19.07 -10.05 1.16
C VAL A 237 18.45 -11.16 2.01
N PHE A 238 18.82 -12.42 1.78
CA PHE A 238 18.29 -13.53 2.58
C PHE A 238 18.80 -13.45 4.02
N ARG A 239 20.09 -13.19 4.21
CA ARG A 239 20.67 -13.02 5.55
C ARG A 239 20.07 -11.81 6.29
N ASN A 240 20.00 -10.67 5.63
CA ASN A 240 19.64 -9.40 6.26
C ASN A 240 18.13 -9.26 6.47
N LEU A 241 17.31 -9.77 5.55
CA LEU A 241 15.86 -9.70 5.71
C LEU A 241 15.34 -10.94 6.42
N TYR A 242 15.55 -12.15 5.88
CA TYR A 242 14.96 -13.35 6.47
C TYR A 242 15.65 -13.78 7.78
N GLU A 243 16.98 -14.00 7.78
CA GLU A 243 17.65 -14.57 8.97
C GLU A 243 17.64 -13.62 10.17
N GLN A 244 17.89 -12.32 9.95
CA GLN A 244 17.84 -11.34 11.05
C GLN A 244 16.43 -11.23 11.66
N GLU A 245 15.39 -11.22 10.82
CA GLU A 245 13.99 -11.25 11.29
C GLU A 245 13.69 -12.53 12.07
N TYR A 246 14.13 -13.69 11.56
CA TYR A 246 13.97 -14.97 12.24
C TYR A 246 14.65 -14.99 13.61
N MET A 247 15.90 -14.55 13.69
CA MET A 247 16.63 -14.49 14.96
C MET A 247 15.95 -13.53 15.95
N THR A 248 15.42 -12.41 15.48
CA THR A 248 14.67 -11.46 16.32
C THR A 248 13.38 -12.09 16.85
N TYR A 249 12.62 -12.77 15.98
CA TYR A 249 11.40 -13.48 16.34
C TYR A 249 11.67 -14.57 17.38
N VAL A 250 12.71 -15.38 17.20
CA VAL A 250 13.09 -16.43 18.15
C VAL A 250 13.59 -15.84 19.48
N HIS A 251 14.49 -14.84 19.45
CA HIS A 251 15.06 -14.23 20.66
C HIS A 251 14.01 -13.49 21.49
N SER A 252 13.00 -12.89 20.85
CA SER A 252 11.87 -12.27 21.54
C SER A 252 10.88 -13.29 22.14
N ARG A 253 11.17 -14.60 22.02
CA ARG A 253 10.25 -15.70 22.36
C ARG A 253 8.93 -15.60 21.59
N PHE A 254 9.05 -15.36 20.29
CA PHE A 254 7.94 -15.29 19.34
C PHE A 254 6.99 -14.10 19.57
N LYS A 255 7.50 -13.01 20.15
CA LYS A 255 6.71 -11.81 20.50
C LYS A 255 6.91 -10.65 19.53
N GLU A 256 8.09 -10.55 18.94
CA GLU A 256 8.44 -9.47 18.01
C GLU A 256 8.51 -10.00 16.60
N ASN A 257 7.72 -9.40 15.71
CA ASN A 257 7.74 -9.70 14.30
C ASN A 257 7.93 -8.37 13.53
N PRO A 258 9.19 -7.91 13.43
CA PRO A 258 9.47 -6.52 13.09
C PRO A 258 9.23 -6.19 11.62
N TYR A 259 9.20 -7.20 10.73
CA TYR A 259 9.19 -7.00 9.29
C TYR A 259 8.49 -8.15 8.54
N ASN A 260 8.44 -8.03 7.22
CA ASN A 260 7.56 -8.81 6.36
C ASN A 260 8.25 -10.02 5.70
N ALA A 261 9.59 -10.08 5.63
CA ALA A 261 10.30 -11.07 4.81
C ALA A 261 10.19 -12.49 5.38
N LEU A 262 10.38 -12.64 6.70
CA LEU A 262 10.22 -13.90 7.41
C LEU A 262 8.82 -14.48 7.21
N GLN A 263 7.80 -13.69 7.49
CA GLN A 263 6.41 -14.12 7.40
C GLN A 263 6.03 -14.49 5.97
N TYR A 264 6.46 -13.67 5.02
CA TYR A 264 6.20 -13.89 3.61
C TYR A 264 6.83 -15.21 3.15
N PHE A 265 8.11 -15.42 3.45
CA PHE A 265 8.81 -16.65 3.09
C PHE A 265 8.23 -17.88 3.80
N MET A 266 7.96 -17.80 5.11
CA MET A 266 7.34 -18.90 5.86
C MET A 266 5.96 -19.27 5.32
N ARG A 267 5.14 -18.29 4.93
CA ARG A 267 3.85 -18.55 4.28
C ARG A 267 4.07 -19.38 3.02
N LEU A 268 5.00 -18.97 2.16
CA LEU A 268 5.30 -19.69 0.94
C LEU A 268 5.87 -21.10 1.21
N GLN A 269 6.72 -21.26 2.22
CA GLN A 269 7.26 -22.55 2.64
C GLN A 269 6.16 -23.49 3.14
N ILE A 270 5.24 -23.01 3.96
CA ILE A 270 4.13 -23.82 4.50
C ILE A 270 3.12 -24.16 3.40
N SER A 271 2.78 -23.20 2.54
CA SER A 271 1.73 -23.37 1.53
C SER A 271 2.20 -24.16 0.30
N TYR A 272 3.46 -23.99 -0.12
CA TYR A 272 3.97 -24.53 -1.39
C TYR A 272 5.19 -25.45 -1.22
N GLY A 273 5.70 -25.63 0.00
CA GLY A 273 6.93 -26.40 0.22
C GLY A 273 8.19 -25.69 -0.29
N LEU A 274 8.14 -24.35 -0.43
CA LEU A 274 9.26 -23.54 -0.90
C LEU A 274 10.49 -23.75 -0.03
N ASP A 275 11.64 -24.00 -0.67
CA ASP A 275 12.94 -24.05 -0.03
C ASP A 275 13.82 -22.87 -0.43
N PHE A 276 14.83 -22.60 0.39
CA PHE A 276 15.92 -21.70 0.03
C PHE A 276 17.10 -22.52 -0.46
N SER A 277 17.62 -22.17 -1.62
CA SER A 277 18.84 -22.75 -2.20
C SER A 277 19.81 -21.63 -2.50
N MET A 278 20.96 -21.62 -1.83
CA MET A 278 21.97 -20.59 -2.04
C MET A 278 22.55 -20.61 -3.46
N GLU A 279 22.59 -21.78 -4.10
CA GLU A 279 23.07 -21.94 -5.47
C GLU A 279 22.06 -21.41 -6.50
N ASP A 280 20.78 -21.68 -6.28
CA ASP A 280 19.72 -21.33 -7.22
C ASP A 280 19.23 -19.90 -7.01
N ASP A 281 19.09 -19.47 -5.76
CA ASP A 281 18.42 -18.23 -5.40
C ASP A 281 19.37 -17.03 -5.38
N CYS A 282 20.66 -17.26 -5.12
CA CYS A 282 21.64 -16.21 -4.94
C CYS A 282 22.67 -16.15 -6.07
N GLU A 283 23.14 -14.94 -6.38
CA GLU A 283 24.37 -14.80 -7.18
C GLU A 283 25.56 -15.41 -6.44
N LEU A 284 26.37 -16.18 -7.18
CA LEU A 284 27.65 -16.68 -6.69
C LEU A 284 28.63 -15.50 -6.74
N GLU A 285 29.00 -14.97 -5.58
CA GLU A 285 30.17 -14.10 -5.44
C GLU A 285 31.47 -14.85 -5.79
#